data_AF-A0A958V1V9-F1
#
_entry.id   AF-A0A958V1V9-F1
#
_cell.length_a   1.000
_cell.length_b   1.000
_cell.length_c   1.000
_cell.angle_alpha   90.00
_cell.angle_beta   90.00
_cell.angle_gamma   90.00
#
_symmetry.space_group_name_H-M   'P 1'
#
loop_
_entity.id
_entity.type
_entity.pdbx_description
1 polymer ?
#
loop_
_entity_poly.entity_id
_entity_poly.type
_entity_poly.pdbx_seq_one_letter_code
_entity_poly.pdbx_strand_id
1 'polypeptide(L)'
;ERKNPKMSLFSGSFVDGKIDWNPTEGMNTDYLISLPFDLLNFNSCSFECGYNEEQINELQQDKYVNSYITTREFEERMCYLSYFSCDHQDQIDDVLLKIYKDNYKGNLSTADSLVLEYMEENLAEFIDTTYNKDEFRWDNKAWISGIYLRYLNYVKQGLTKPLDLTSLGATTPVSRTDLLEKGFSEFETSKIINYIRTRDEVIRIRRDENKTRDLAAYSFSTNNLGWINVDVFFNDPACKESNFIVQTLTNDSFEAIYVSLVIPKRNISIFSIFNEGDTYSFTKKKEGYRLLPINEEAFVVAIAVKDDQSYFGMQEVKIPSTGTVSLNIEMRDKESIAEAIADLSKN
;
A
#
# COMPACT_ATOMS: atom_id res chain seq x y z
N GLU A 1 16.13 -1.51 -4.57
CA GLU A 1 15.44 -0.25 -4.25
C GLU A 1 14.63 0.23 -5.46
N ARG A 2 13.30 0.16 -5.43
CA ARG A 2 12.49 0.99 -6.33
C ARG A 2 12.65 2.42 -5.82
N LYS A 3 13.35 3.28 -6.56
CA LYS A 3 13.33 4.72 -6.27
C LYS A 3 11.87 5.12 -6.26
N ASN A 4 11.37 5.60 -5.12
CA ASN A 4 10.05 6.21 -5.04
C ASN A 4 10.00 7.24 -6.17
N PRO A 5 9.14 7.08 -7.19
CA PRO A 5 9.17 7.99 -8.33
C PRO A 5 8.91 9.38 -7.78
N LYS A 6 9.91 10.26 -7.85
CA LYS A 6 9.66 11.69 -7.68
C LYS A 6 8.70 12.04 -8.80
N MET A 7 7.41 12.15 -8.49
CA MET A 7 6.43 12.64 -9.46
C MET A 7 6.82 14.08 -9.77
N SER A 8 7.39 14.28 -10.95
CA SER A 8 7.59 15.59 -11.53
C SER A 8 6.45 15.81 -12.52
N LEU A 9 5.58 16.79 -12.30
CA LEU A 9 4.75 17.29 -13.39
C LEU A 9 5.61 18.16 -14.29
N PHE A 10 5.62 17.82 -15.56
CA PHE A 10 6.26 18.61 -16.60
C PHE A 10 5.22 19.60 -17.13
N SER A 11 5.48 20.89 -16.97
CA SER A 11 4.75 21.94 -17.68
C SER A 11 5.59 22.42 -18.85
N GLY A 12 4.98 22.65 -20.00
CA GLY A 12 5.64 23.24 -21.16
C GLY A 12 4.66 23.97 -22.06
N SER A 13 5.16 24.89 -22.86
CA SER A 13 4.40 25.56 -23.91
C SER A 13 4.72 24.94 -25.27
N PHE A 14 3.71 24.79 -26.12
CA PHE A 14 3.92 24.35 -27.49
C PHE A 14 4.35 25.55 -28.34
N VAL A 15 5.60 25.56 -28.80
CA VAL A 15 6.18 26.63 -29.62
C VAL A 15 6.85 26.00 -30.84
N ASP A 16 6.47 26.43 -32.04
CA ASP A 16 7.05 25.99 -33.32
C ASP A 16 7.08 24.46 -33.53
N GLY A 17 5.99 23.77 -33.16
CA GLY A 17 5.90 22.32 -33.35
C GLY A 17 6.70 21.50 -32.33
N LYS A 18 7.28 22.15 -31.30
CA LYS A 18 8.02 21.51 -30.21
C LYS A 18 7.41 21.91 -28.87
N ILE A 19 7.50 21.00 -27.89
CA ILE A 19 7.20 21.33 -26.51
C ILE A 19 8.46 21.96 -25.93
N ASP A 20 8.37 23.24 -25.60
CA ASP A 20 9.36 23.92 -24.77
C ASP A 20 9.03 23.61 -23.30
N TRP A 21 9.77 22.66 -22.72
CA TRP A 21 9.58 22.24 -21.35
C TRP A 21 10.12 23.32 -20.41
N ASN A 22 9.27 23.87 -19.56
CA ASN A 22 9.77 24.68 -18.45
C ASN A 22 10.66 23.78 -17.59
N PRO A 23 11.81 24.27 -17.09
CA PRO A 23 12.59 23.52 -16.12
C PRO A 23 11.66 23.08 -15.00
N THR A 24 11.62 21.77 -14.76
CA THR A 24 10.83 21.22 -13.67
C THR A 24 11.50 21.65 -12.38
N GLU A 25 11.03 22.75 -11.80
CA GLU A 25 11.16 22.91 -10.36
C GLU A 25 10.47 21.68 -9.77
N GLY A 26 11.28 20.77 -9.24
CA GLY A 26 10.75 19.60 -8.53
C GLY A 26 9.70 20.11 -7.57
N MET A 27 8.54 19.46 -7.55
CA MET A 27 7.47 19.75 -6.61
C MET A 27 7.90 19.33 -5.20
N ASN A 28 8.94 19.97 -4.68
CA ASN A 28 9.33 19.92 -3.30
C ASN A 28 8.32 20.80 -2.57
N THR A 29 7.13 20.25 -2.32
CA THR A 29 6.32 20.80 -1.25
C THR A 29 6.92 20.26 0.03
N ASP A 30 7.35 21.15 0.93
CA ASP A 30 7.86 20.76 2.25
C ASP A 30 6.73 20.30 3.20
N TYR A 31 5.50 20.21 2.68
CA TYR A 31 4.31 19.76 3.38
C TYR A 31 4.20 18.25 3.41
N LEU A 32 3.85 17.74 4.58
CA LEU A 32 3.56 16.33 4.82
C LEU A 32 2.16 15.96 4.34
N ILE A 33 1.99 14.75 3.79
CA ILE A 33 0.71 14.29 3.26
C ILE A 33 -0.16 13.75 4.40
N SER A 34 -1.15 14.54 4.83
CA SER A 34 -2.10 14.13 5.88
C SER A 34 -3.07 13.08 5.37
N LEU A 35 -3.25 12.01 6.14
CA LEU A 35 -4.18 10.92 5.89
C LEU A 35 -5.25 10.86 7.00
N PRO A 36 -6.49 10.47 6.66
CA PRO A 36 -7.47 10.02 7.63
C PRO A 36 -6.93 8.87 8.50
N PHE A 37 -7.32 8.82 9.79
CA PHE A 37 -6.83 7.80 10.73
C PHE A 37 -7.12 6.36 10.28
N ASP A 38 -8.28 6.12 9.66
CA ASP A 38 -8.69 4.82 9.12
C ASP A 38 -7.82 4.34 7.95
N LEU A 39 -7.03 5.24 7.35
CA LEU A 39 -6.11 4.93 6.27
C LEU A 39 -4.64 4.87 6.72
N LEU A 40 -4.34 5.19 7.98
CA LEU A 40 -3.00 5.04 8.54
C LEU A 40 -2.77 3.59 8.95
N ASN A 41 -1.61 3.05 8.59
CA ASN A 41 -1.20 1.71 9.00
C ASN A 41 0.20 1.73 9.60
N PHE A 42 0.29 1.96 10.91
CA PHE A 42 1.57 1.99 11.62
C PHE A 42 2.24 0.61 11.76
N ASN A 43 1.54 -0.47 11.42
CA ASN A 43 2.05 -1.84 11.36
C ASN A 43 2.19 -2.35 9.91
N SER A 44 2.33 -1.45 8.94
CA SER A 44 2.43 -1.82 7.51
C SER A 44 3.72 -2.52 7.14
N CYS A 45 4.72 -2.53 8.03
CA CYS A 45 6.01 -3.11 7.72
C CYS A 45 6.06 -4.60 8.02
N SER A 46 6.62 -5.36 7.09
CA SER A 46 6.64 -6.83 7.08
C SER A 46 7.57 -7.43 8.13
N PHE A 47 7.85 -6.71 9.21
CA PHE A 47 8.56 -7.24 10.35
C PHE A 47 7.60 -8.08 11.20
N GLU A 48 8.12 -9.15 11.82
CA GLU A 48 7.33 -9.99 12.72
C GLU A 48 6.88 -9.24 13.98
N CYS A 49 7.50 -8.08 14.25
CA CYS A 49 7.26 -7.23 15.40
C CYS A 49 6.63 -5.90 14.97
N GLY A 50 5.71 -5.42 15.80
CA GLY A 50 4.96 -4.20 15.55
C GLY A 50 4.49 -3.56 16.85
N TYR A 51 3.92 -2.37 16.72
CA TYR A 51 3.34 -1.67 17.85
C TYR A 51 2.09 -2.40 18.33
N ASN A 52 1.95 -2.46 19.65
CA ASN A 52 0.77 -3.02 20.29
C ASN A 52 -0.46 -2.12 20.11
N GLU A 53 -1.65 -2.67 20.37
CA GLU A 53 -2.91 -1.95 20.17
C GLU A 53 -3.01 -0.68 21.02
N GLU A 54 -2.43 -0.64 22.22
CA GLU A 54 -2.43 0.54 23.09
C GLU A 54 -1.63 1.69 22.47
N GLN A 55 -0.41 1.42 21.99
CA GLN A 55 0.43 2.39 21.29
C GLN A 55 -0.29 2.94 20.04
N ILE A 56 -0.94 2.06 19.26
CA ILE A 56 -1.71 2.45 18.06
C ILE A 56 -2.90 3.34 18.43
N ASN A 57 -3.70 2.92 19.41
CA ASN A 57 -4.88 3.65 19.86
C ASN A 57 -4.51 5.04 20.41
N GLU A 58 -3.36 5.15 21.08
CA GLU A 58 -2.86 6.45 21.53
C GLU A 58 -2.60 7.39 20.36
N LEU A 59 -1.98 6.91 19.28
CA LEU A 59 -1.68 7.71 18.07
C LEU A 59 -2.91 8.09 17.26
N GLN A 60 -4.04 7.41 17.47
CA GLN A 60 -5.32 7.68 16.82
C GLN A 60 -6.20 8.68 17.59
N GLN A 61 -5.65 9.37 18.59
CA GLN A 61 -6.37 10.40 19.34
C GLN A 61 -6.55 11.70 18.54
N ASP A 62 -7.72 12.34 18.67
CA ASP A 62 -8.08 13.61 18.01
C ASP A 62 -7.04 14.74 18.19
N LYS A 63 -6.30 14.72 19.31
CA LYS A 63 -5.23 15.70 19.58
C LYS A 63 -4.14 15.70 18.51
N TYR A 64 -3.99 14.61 17.76
CA TYR A 64 -3.00 14.45 16.69
C TYR A 64 -3.52 14.81 15.29
N VAL A 65 -4.80 15.19 15.15
CA VAL A 65 -5.33 15.72 13.89
C VAL A 65 -4.53 16.95 13.46
N ASN A 66 -4.20 17.03 12.17
CA ASN A 66 -3.37 18.08 11.57
C ASN A 66 -1.94 18.16 12.14
N SER A 67 -1.43 17.06 12.70
CA SER A 67 -0.02 16.92 13.09
C SER A 67 0.72 15.98 12.14
N TYR A 68 2.06 15.96 12.24
CA TYR A 68 2.82 14.99 11.45
C TYR A 68 2.48 13.54 11.79
N ILE A 69 1.91 13.25 12.97
CA ILE A 69 1.53 11.87 13.34
C ILE A 69 0.47 11.31 12.37
N THR A 70 -0.37 12.18 11.82
CA THR A 70 -1.41 11.80 10.85
C THR A 70 -0.93 11.80 9.40
N THR A 71 0.37 11.64 9.14
CA THR A 71 0.91 11.74 7.77
C THR A 71 1.55 10.44 7.31
N ARG A 72 1.54 10.25 5.99
CA ARG A 72 2.22 9.13 5.33
C ARG A 72 3.70 9.09 5.71
N GLU A 73 4.35 10.24 5.80
CA GLU A 73 5.78 10.32 6.11
C GLU A 73 6.10 9.84 7.53
N PHE A 74 5.20 10.07 8.50
CA PHE A 74 5.35 9.54 9.85
C PHE A 74 5.05 8.03 9.91
N GLU A 75 4.09 7.54 9.14
CA GLU A 75 3.89 6.08 8.96
C GLU A 75 5.18 5.39 8.51
N GLU A 76 5.94 6.01 7.60
CA GLU A 76 7.27 5.51 7.21
C GLU A 76 8.28 5.52 8.36
N ARG A 77 8.23 6.45 9.32
CA ARG A 77 9.13 6.42 10.50
C ARG A 77 8.76 5.27 11.42
N MET A 78 7.47 5.11 11.66
CA MET A 78 6.92 4.03 12.51
C MET A 78 7.37 2.66 11.99
N CYS A 79 7.35 2.46 10.68
CA CYS A 79 7.89 1.26 10.03
C CYS A 79 9.31 0.86 10.47
N TYR A 80 10.23 1.83 10.55
CA TYR A 80 11.61 1.54 10.93
C TYR A 80 11.79 1.42 12.43
N LEU A 81 11.02 2.20 13.19
CA LEU A 81 11.03 2.13 14.65
C LEU A 81 10.42 0.83 15.18
N SER A 82 9.47 0.23 14.46
CA SER A 82 8.86 -1.05 14.87
C SER A 82 9.90 -2.17 14.98
N TYR A 83 11.07 -2.04 14.36
CA TYR A 83 12.18 -2.96 14.60
C TYR A 83 12.59 -3.01 16.07
N PHE A 84 12.60 -1.86 16.77
CA PHE A 84 12.93 -1.81 18.20
C PHE A 84 11.88 -2.49 19.08
N SER A 85 10.65 -2.66 18.58
CA SER A 85 9.61 -3.41 19.31
C SER A 85 9.86 -4.92 19.33
N CYS A 86 10.80 -5.44 18.53
CA CYS A 86 11.18 -6.85 18.55
C CYS A 86 11.89 -7.26 19.84
N ASP A 87 12.60 -6.33 20.47
CA ASP A 87 13.36 -6.59 21.68
C ASP A 87 12.68 -5.93 22.88
N HIS A 88 11.71 -6.65 23.46
CA HIS A 88 10.88 -6.15 24.56
C HIS A 88 11.66 -5.85 25.85
N GLN A 89 12.96 -6.13 25.91
CA GLN A 89 13.75 -5.93 27.14
C GLN A 89 14.08 -4.47 27.41
N ASP A 90 14.26 -3.66 26.36
CA ASP A 90 14.83 -2.31 26.51
C ASP A 90 13.84 -1.16 26.26
N GLN A 91 12.59 -1.45 25.86
CA GLN A 91 11.51 -0.46 25.62
C GLN A 91 11.96 0.74 24.76
N ILE A 92 12.92 0.52 23.85
CA ILE A 92 13.50 1.59 23.03
C ILE A 92 12.43 2.18 22.12
N ASP A 93 11.53 1.35 21.59
CA ASP A 93 10.39 1.78 20.79
C ASP A 93 9.48 2.76 21.54
N ASP A 94 9.18 2.51 22.82
CA ASP A 94 8.38 3.43 23.65
C ASP A 94 9.07 4.78 23.85
N VAL A 95 10.38 4.77 24.10
CA VAL A 95 11.16 6.01 24.26
C VAL A 95 11.18 6.81 22.96
N LEU A 96 11.46 6.15 21.83
CA LEU A 96 11.49 6.80 20.52
C LEU A 96 10.10 7.30 20.10
N LEU A 97 9.04 6.53 20.37
CA LEU A 97 7.66 6.94 20.11
C LEU A 97 7.28 8.14 20.97
N LYS A 98 7.70 8.17 22.24
CA LYS A 98 7.47 9.30 23.14
C LYS A 98 8.09 10.60 22.61
N ILE A 99 9.28 10.56 22.00
CA ILE A 99 9.89 11.73 21.36
C ILE A 99 8.93 12.35 20.33
N TYR A 100 8.32 11.53 19.48
CA TYR A 100 7.34 12.01 18.51
C TYR A 100 6.05 12.52 19.17
N LYS A 101 5.51 11.79 20.14
CA LYS A 101 4.28 12.18 20.84
C LYS A 101 4.44 13.52 21.58
N ASP A 102 5.61 13.81 22.14
CA ASP A 102 5.86 15.06 22.86
C ASP A 102 6.09 16.25 21.91
N ASN A 103 6.56 15.98 20.68
CA ASN A 103 6.93 16.99 19.70
C ASN A 103 5.94 17.11 18.53
N TYR A 104 4.75 16.51 18.64
CA TYR A 104 3.81 16.34 17.52
C TYR A 104 3.34 17.64 16.84
N LYS A 105 3.34 18.76 17.57
CA LYS A 105 2.96 20.09 17.03
C LYS A 105 4.08 20.77 16.24
N GLY A 106 5.31 20.27 16.35
CA GLY A 106 6.49 20.82 15.70
C GLY A 106 6.67 20.33 14.26
N ASN A 107 7.88 20.56 13.74
CA ASN A 107 8.29 19.97 12.47
C ASN A 107 8.70 18.51 12.69
N LEU A 108 8.36 17.63 11.74
CA LEU A 108 8.77 16.23 11.77
C LEU A 108 10.31 16.09 11.84
N SER A 109 11.04 16.92 11.09
CA SER A 109 12.52 16.94 11.13
C SER A 109 13.10 17.26 12.50
N THR A 110 12.40 18.03 13.34
CA THR A 110 12.83 18.27 14.73
C THR A 110 12.74 16.99 15.55
N ALA A 111 11.63 16.26 15.45
CA ALA A 111 11.49 14.97 16.13
C ALA A 111 12.46 13.92 15.57
N ASP A 112 12.65 13.87 14.25
CA ASP A 112 13.66 13.00 13.61
C ASP A 112 15.08 13.30 14.15
N SER A 113 15.39 14.57 14.45
CA SER A 113 16.69 14.97 15.02
C SER A 113 16.85 14.53 16.47
N LEU A 114 15.80 14.65 17.28
CA LEU A 114 15.79 14.18 18.67
C LEU A 114 15.93 12.65 18.75
N VAL A 115 15.35 11.91 17.80
CA VAL A 115 15.57 10.47 17.69
C VAL A 115 17.03 10.16 17.36
N LEU A 116 17.65 10.89 16.42
CA LEU A 116 19.07 10.70 16.12
C LEU A 116 19.95 10.98 17.34
N GLU A 117 19.71 12.08 18.05
CA GLU A 117 20.43 12.43 19.29
C GLU A 117 20.31 11.28 20.31
N TYR A 118 19.09 10.77 20.54
CA TYR A 118 18.90 9.61 21.41
C TYR A 118 19.70 8.38 20.96
N MET A 119 19.70 8.07 19.66
CA MET A 119 20.46 6.93 19.12
C MET A 119 21.97 7.13 19.27
N GLU A 120 22.48 8.33 19.03
CA GLU A 120 23.91 8.66 19.20
C GLU A 120 24.33 8.57 20.67
N GLU A 121 23.49 8.98 21.61
CA GLU A 121 23.79 8.93 23.04
C GLU A 121 23.69 7.52 23.63
N ASN A 122 22.67 6.76 23.24
CA ASN A 122 22.31 5.52 23.91
C ASN A 122 22.66 4.26 23.12
N LEU A 123 22.88 4.37 21.81
CA LEU A 123 23.13 3.22 20.92
C LEU A 123 24.43 3.33 20.12
N ALA A 124 25.33 4.27 20.48
CA ALA A 124 26.59 4.52 19.77
C ALA A 124 27.43 3.27 19.49
N GLU A 125 27.49 2.33 20.43
CA GLU A 125 28.30 1.11 20.27
C GLU A 125 27.80 0.19 19.15
N PHE A 126 26.52 0.30 18.79
CA PHE A 126 25.86 -0.45 17.72
C PHE A 126 25.79 0.33 16.39
N ILE A 127 26.25 1.57 16.34
CA ILE A 127 26.21 2.40 15.13
C ILE A 127 27.52 2.30 14.35
N ASP A 128 27.43 1.80 13.12
CA ASP A 128 28.47 1.81 12.11
C ASP A 128 28.07 2.72 10.96
N THR A 129 28.65 3.93 10.93
CA THR A 129 28.38 4.92 9.87
C THR A 129 29.02 4.56 8.53
N THR A 130 29.88 3.53 8.50
CA THR A 130 30.52 3.00 7.28
C THR A 130 29.80 1.77 6.72
N TYR A 131 28.67 1.41 7.31
CA TYR A 131 27.91 0.21 6.97
C TYR A 131 27.59 0.12 5.47
N ASN A 132 28.11 -0.94 4.84
CA ASN A 132 27.79 -1.27 3.45
C ASN A 132 26.53 -2.13 3.39
N LYS A 133 25.46 -1.59 2.80
CA LYS A 133 24.18 -2.29 2.64
C LYS A 133 24.27 -3.58 1.81
N ASP A 134 25.29 -3.72 0.97
CA ASP A 134 25.50 -4.91 0.14
C ASP A 134 26.10 -6.07 0.95
N GLU A 135 26.59 -5.82 2.17
CA GLU A 135 27.15 -6.80 3.10
C GLU A 135 26.27 -7.00 4.34
N PHE A 136 24.95 -6.99 4.14
CA PHE A 136 24.00 -7.04 5.25
C PHE A 136 24.22 -8.27 6.16
N ARG A 137 24.34 -8.03 7.47
CA ARG A 137 24.46 -9.06 8.49
C ARG A 137 23.21 -9.08 9.35
N TRP A 138 22.77 -10.27 9.74
CA TRP A 138 21.61 -10.45 10.62
C TRP A 138 22.03 -10.31 12.09
N ASP A 139 22.47 -9.10 12.47
CA ASP A 139 22.87 -8.78 13.84
C ASP A 139 22.38 -7.38 14.27
N ASN A 140 22.36 -7.10 15.58
CA ASN A 140 21.85 -5.85 16.13
C ASN A 140 22.60 -4.63 15.60
N LYS A 141 23.92 -4.76 15.36
CA LYS A 141 24.75 -3.67 14.86
C LYS A 141 24.34 -3.27 13.45
N ALA A 142 24.16 -4.23 12.55
CA ALA A 142 23.72 -4.01 11.19
C ALA A 142 22.33 -3.34 11.12
N TRP A 143 21.38 -3.82 11.93
CA TRP A 143 20.03 -3.24 11.99
C TRP A 143 20.02 -1.82 12.55
N ILE A 144 20.64 -1.60 13.72
CA ILE A 144 20.70 -0.27 14.36
C ILE A 144 21.42 0.73 13.44
N SER A 145 22.52 0.32 12.81
CA SER A 145 23.22 1.15 11.81
C SER A 145 22.34 1.51 10.62
N GLY A 146 21.59 0.54 10.09
CA GLY A 146 20.65 0.76 8.99
C GLY A 146 19.55 1.76 9.34
N ILE A 147 18.97 1.63 10.53
CA ILE A 147 17.93 2.55 11.03
C ILE A 147 18.53 3.94 11.27
N TYR A 148 19.70 4.03 11.92
CA TYR A 148 20.41 5.28 12.14
C TYR A 148 20.67 6.04 10.83
N LEU A 149 21.24 5.36 9.83
CA LEU A 149 21.50 5.97 8.51
C LEU A 149 20.22 6.40 7.80
N ARG A 150 19.11 5.67 8.01
CA ARG A 150 17.79 6.05 7.50
C ARG A 150 17.29 7.33 8.17
N TYR A 151 17.42 7.45 9.48
CA TYR A 151 17.05 8.65 10.22
C TYR A 151 17.93 9.86 9.89
N LEU A 152 19.22 9.64 9.64
CA LEU A 152 20.12 10.67 9.12
C LEU A 152 19.64 11.20 7.76
N ASN A 153 19.06 10.33 6.92
CA ASN A 153 18.42 10.75 5.68
C ASN A 153 17.13 11.55 5.95
N TYR A 154 16.32 11.11 6.91
CA TYR A 154 15.09 11.80 7.28
C TYR A 154 15.32 13.22 7.79
N VAL A 155 16.31 13.44 8.64
CA VAL A 155 16.69 14.80 9.09
C VAL A 155 17.12 15.66 7.90
N LYS A 156 17.91 15.12 6.96
CA LYS A 156 18.34 15.84 5.75
C LYS A 156 17.19 16.23 4.82
N GLN A 157 16.04 15.57 4.89
CA GLN A 157 14.87 15.94 4.10
C GLN A 157 14.23 17.24 4.61
N GLY A 158 14.47 17.63 5.87
CA GLY A 158 13.97 18.90 6.41
C GLY A 158 12.45 19.00 6.44
N LEU A 159 11.73 17.87 6.47
CA LEU A 159 10.28 17.86 6.41
C LEU A 159 9.67 18.61 7.60
N THR A 160 8.63 19.39 7.32
CA THR A 160 8.04 20.32 8.30
C THR A 160 6.78 19.73 8.93
N LYS A 161 5.64 20.39 8.75
CA LYS A 161 4.32 19.99 9.27
C LYS A 161 3.35 19.79 8.09
N PRO A 162 2.25 19.05 8.27
CA PRO A 162 1.21 19.03 7.25
C PRO A 162 0.62 20.42 7.00
N LEU A 163 0.06 20.61 5.80
CA LEU A 163 -0.74 21.79 5.51
C LEU A 163 -2.08 21.67 6.22
N ASP A 164 -2.40 22.61 7.12
CA ASP A 164 -3.69 22.68 7.78
C ASP A 164 -4.75 23.22 6.83
N LEU A 165 -5.44 22.30 6.14
CA LEU A 165 -6.51 22.64 5.19
C LEU A 165 -7.72 23.30 5.87
N THR A 166 -7.93 23.08 7.18
CA THR A 166 -9.04 23.69 7.92
C THR A 166 -8.78 25.17 8.14
N SER A 167 -7.53 25.53 8.45
CA SER A 167 -7.11 26.93 8.62
C SER A 167 -7.23 27.77 7.34
N LEU A 168 -7.19 27.11 6.17
CA LEU A 168 -7.39 27.78 4.88
C LEU A 168 -8.83 28.29 4.71
N GLY A 169 -9.78 27.86 5.57
CA GLY A 169 -11.19 28.29 5.56
C GLY A 169 -11.87 28.08 4.22
N ALA A 170 -11.34 27.20 3.38
CA ALA A 170 -11.83 26.94 2.04
C ALA A 170 -12.86 25.83 2.10
N THR A 171 -14.00 26.03 1.43
CA THR A 171 -14.94 24.94 1.20
C THR A 171 -14.22 23.86 0.40
N THR A 172 -14.36 22.61 0.79
CA THR A 172 -13.89 21.48 -0.01
C THR A 172 -14.89 21.26 -1.14
N PRO A 173 -14.49 21.25 -2.43
CA PRO A 173 -13.12 21.36 -2.95
C PRO A 173 -12.56 22.79 -2.97
N VAL A 174 -11.29 22.95 -2.55
CA VAL A 174 -10.59 24.24 -2.51
C VAL A 174 -10.34 24.72 -3.95
N SER A 175 -10.90 25.88 -4.32
CA SER A 175 -10.67 26.44 -5.65
C SER A 175 -9.47 27.38 -5.70
N ARG A 176 -8.88 27.52 -6.90
CA ARG A 176 -7.81 28.50 -7.15
C ARG A 176 -8.28 29.92 -6.83
N THR A 177 -9.50 30.26 -7.24
CA THR A 177 -10.11 31.58 -7.03
C THR A 177 -10.23 31.90 -5.55
N ASP A 178 -10.72 30.95 -4.73
CA ASP A 178 -10.88 31.17 -3.28
C ASP A 178 -9.53 31.46 -2.59
N LEU A 179 -8.46 30.81 -3.03
CA LEU A 179 -7.11 31.04 -2.49
C LEU A 179 -6.58 32.42 -2.91
N LEU A 180 -6.76 32.81 -4.16
CA LEU A 180 -6.35 34.14 -4.63
C LEU A 180 -7.15 35.26 -3.92
N GLU A 181 -8.46 35.09 -3.73
CA GLU A 181 -9.31 36.03 -2.99
C GLU A 181 -8.93 36.14 -1.51
N LYS A 182 -8.35 35.09 -0.94
CA LYS A 182 -7.78 35.08 0.43
C LYS A 182 -6.37 35.68 0.50
N GLY A 183 -5.84 36.16 -0.63
CA GLY A 183 -4.56 36.86 -0.68
C GLY A 183 -3.35 35.94 -0.82
N PHE A 184 -3.53 34.65 -1.10
CA PHE A 184 -2.40 33.79 -1.48
C PHE A 184 -1.86 34.21 -2.85
N SER A 185 -0.54 34.20 -3.02
CA SER A 185 0.07 34.43 -4.33
C SER A 185 -0.28 33.31 -5.32
N GLU A 186 -0.12 33.56 -6.62
CA GLU A 186 -0.28 32.53 -7.66
C GLU A 186 0.63 31.32 -7.42
N PHE A 187 1.84 31.55 -6.90
CA PHE A 187 2.80 30.51 -6.57
C PHE A 187 2.36 29.66 -5.36
N GLU A 188 1.96 30.30 -4.26
CA GLU A 188 1.44 29.60 -3.07
C GLU A 188 0.16 28.83 -3.40
N THR A 189 -0.73 29.45 -4.16
CA THR A 189 -1.96 28.83 -4.64
C THR A 189 -1.67 27.56 -5.45
N SER A 190 -0.73 27.63 -6.40
CA SER A 190 -0.31 26.45 -7.17
C SER A 190 0.29 25.35 -6.28
N LYS A 191 1.09 25.72 -5.27
CA LYS A 191 1.64 24.76 -4.30
C LYS A 191 0.54 24.07 -3.48
N ILE A 192 -0.44 24.83 -2.97
CA ILE A 192 -1.57 24.31 -2.18
C ILE A 192 -2.44 23.38 -3.02
N ILE A 193 -2.84 23.81 -4.22
CA ILE A 193 -3.67 22.98 -5.12
C ILE A 193 -2.94 21.68 -5.48
N ASN A 194 -1.66 21.75 -5.78
CA ASN A 194 -0.87 20.55 -6.07
C ASN A 194 -0.75 19.61 -4.87
N TYR A 195 -0.55 20.16 -3.66
CA TYR A 195 -0.56 19.40 -2.43
C TYR A 195 -1.89 18.65 -2.24
N ILE A 196 -3.02 19.35 -2.35
CA ILE A 196 -4.36 18.77 -2.20
C ILE A 196 -4.55 17.61 -3.19
N ARG A 197 -4.24 17.83 -4.47
CA ARG A 197 -4.34 16.79 -5.49
C ARG A 197 -3.47 15.57 -5.17
N THR A 198 -2.22 15.79 -4.73
CA THR A 198 -1.31 14.70 -4.38
C THR A 198 -1.82 13.92 -3.17
N ARG A 199 -2.34 14.64 -2.16
CA ARG A 199 -2.96 14.02 -0.98
C ARG A 199 -4.18 13.18 -1.35
N ASP A 200 -5.08 13.72 -2.15
CA ASP A 200 -6.31 13.03 -2.56
C ASP A 200 -6.01 11.79 -3.40
N GLU A 201 -4.98 11.84 -4.24
CA GLU A 201 -4.46 10.69 -4.98
C GLU A 201 -3.94 9.59 -4.02
N VAL A 202 -3.14 9.96 -3.02
CA VAL A 202 -2.65 8.99 -2.02
C VAL A 202 -3.81 8.39 -1.22
N ILE A 203 -4.79 9.20 -0.81
CA ILE A 203 -5.99 8.72 -0.11
C ILE A 203 -6.76 7.73 -0.97
N ARG A 204 -6.94 8.01 -2.27
CA ARG A 204 -7.60 7.09 -3.19
C ARG A 204 -6.84 5.77 -3.28
N ILE A 205 -5.53 5.81 -3.55
CA ILE A 205 -4.69 4.60 -3.63
C ILE A 205 -4.79 3.79 -2.34
N ARG A 206 -4.74 4.41 -1.16
CA ARG A 206 -4.87 3.72 0.13
C ARG A 206 -6.22 3.05 0.32
N ARG A 207 -7.31 3.72 -0.09
CA ARG A 207 -8.65 3.13 -0.06
C ARG A 207 -8.74 1.92 -0.97
N ASP A 208 -8.17 2.02 -2.17
CA ASP A 208 -8.14 0.92 -3.13
C ASP A 208 -7.30 -0.24 -2.59
N GLU A 209 -6.14 0.03 -1.97
CA GLU A 209 -5.30 -0.96 -1.28
C GLU A 209 -6.04 -1.64 -0.12
N ASN A 210 -6.75 -0.89 0.72
CA ASN A 210 -7.54 -1.46 1.82
C ASN A 210 -8.69 -2.32 1.28
N LYS A 211 -9.45 -1.84 0.29
CA LYS A 211 -10.49 -2.63 -0.40
C LYS A 211 -9.91 -3.92 -0.98
N THR A 212 -8.74 -3.82 -1.63
CA THR A 212 -7.99 -4.96 -2.16
C THR A 212 -7.67 -5.98 -1.07
N ARG A 213 -7.10 -5.52 0.04
CA ARG A 213 -6.69 -6.36 1.17
C ARG A 213 -7.90 -7.02 1.83
N ASP A 214 -8.99 -6.30 2.01
CA ASP A 214 -10.19 -6.82 2.63
C ASP A 214 -10.80 -7.93 1.75
N LEU A 215 -10.89 -7.70 0.43
CA LEU A 215 -11.34 -8.69 -0.54
C LEU A 215 -10.45 -9.94 -0.56
N ALA A 216 -9.14 -9.74 -0.51
CA ALA A 216 -8.16 -10.80 -0.35
C ALA A 216 -8.43 -11.57 0.96
N ALA A 217 -8.55 -10.91 2.11
CA ALA A 217 -8.82 -11.55 3.41
C ALA A 217 -10.14 -12.36 3.43
N TYR A 218 -11.19 -11.89 2.75
CA TYR A 218 -12.43 -12.68 2.58
C TYR A 218 -12.19 -13.98 1.81
N SER A 219 -11.28 -13.97 0.84
CA SER A 219 -10.92 -15.15 0.05
C SER A 219 -10.11 -16.18 0.86
N PHE A 220 -9.47 -15.77 1.97
CA PHE A 220 -8.58 -16.61 2.79
C PHE A 220 -9.15 -17.06 4.12
N SER A 221 -9.86 -16.20 4.84
CA SER A 221 -10.40 -16.57 6.17
C SER A 221 -11.42 -17.72 6.09
N THR A 222 -12.05 -17.87 4.93
CA THR A 222 -13.09 -18.86 4.65
C THR A 222 -12.52 -20.15 4.08
N ASN A 223 -11.26 -20.15 3.65
CA ASN A 223 -10.62 -21.26 2.94
C ASN A 223 -9.31 -21.62 3.65
N ASN A 224 -9.17 -22.84 4.17
CA ASN A 224 -7.88 -23.39 4.62
C ASN A 224 -6.83 -23.53 3.47
N LEU A 225 -7.08 -22.90 2.31
CA LEU A 225 -6.25 -22.93 1.11
C LEU A 225 -5.01 -22.04 1.32
N GLY A 226 -3.83 -22.58 1.03
CA GLY A 226 -2.58 -21.82 1.06
C GLY A 226 -2.40 -20.97 -0.21
N TRP A 227 -1.69 -19.85 -0.08
CA TRP A 227 -1.10 -19.18 -1.25
C TRP A 227 0.07 -20.01 -1.76
N ILE A 228 0.11 -20.21 -3.07
CA ILE A 228 1.31 -20.73 -3.70
C ILE A 228 1.59 -20.02 -5.00
N ASN A 229 2.87 -19.77 -5.24
CA ASN A 229 3.32 -19.34 -6.55
C ASN A 229 3.08 -20.48 -7.55
N VAL A 230 2.75 -20.12 -8.80
CA VAL A 230 2.59 -21.07 -9.93
C VAL A 230 3.81 -22.00 -10.09
N ASP A 231 4.97 -21.62 -9.55
CA ASP A 231 6.19 -22.42 -9.52
C ASP A 231 6.01 -23.81 -8.89
N VAL A 232 5.00 -24.01 -8.03
CA VAL A 232 4.68 -25.36 -7.51
C VAL A 232 4.32 -26.34 -8.62
N PHE A 233 3.74 -25.85 -9.71
CA PHE A 233 3.35 -26.67 -10.86
C PHE A 233 4.52 -26.95 -11.79
N PHE A 234 5.68 -26.31 -11.61
CA PHE A 234 6.80 -26.40 -12.54
C PHE A 234 7.31 -27.83 -12.71
N ASN A 235 7.36 -28.59 -11.60
CA ASN A 235 7.83 -29.98 -11.59
C ASN A 235 6.69 -31.01 -11.50
N ASP A 236 5.42 -30.58 -11.57
CA ASP A 236 4.30 -31.50 -11.47
C ASP A 236 3.99 -32.13 -12.85
N PRO A 237 4.15 -33.46 -13.01
CA PRO A 237 3.89 -34.13 -14.29
C PRO A 237 2.42 -34.10 -14.72
N ALA A 238 1.48 -33.82 -13.81
CA ALA A 238 0.07 -33.63 -14.13
C ALA A 238 -0.21 -32.25 -14.74
N CYS A 239 0.71 -31.30 -14.61
CA CYS A 239 0.53 -29.94 -15.10
C CYS A 239 1.02 -29.79 -16.55
N LYS A 240 0.24 -29.06 -17.35
CA LYS A 240 0.54 -28.77 -18.76
C LYS A 240 0.29 -27.29 -19.05
N GLU A 241 0.80 -26.82 -20.18
CA GLU A 241 0.58 -25.44 -20.60
C GLU A 241 -0.92 -25.11 -20.70
N SER A 242 -1.28 -23.99 -20.08
CA SER A 242 -2.61 -23.43 -20.10
C SER A 242 -2.59 -21.95 -20.45
N ASN A 243 -3.45 -21.56 -21.38
CA ASN A 243 -3.67 -20.18 -21.82
C ASN A 243 -5.16 -19.80 -21.78
N PHE A 244 -5.96 -20.49 -20.95
CA PHE A 244 -7.36 -20.09 -20.83
C PHE A 244 -7.48 -18.73 -20.13
N ILE A 245 -8.51 -18.00 -20.52
CA ILE A 245 -8.86 -16.72 -19.94
C ILE A 245 -10.23 -16.80 -19.28
N VAL A 246 -10.43 -15.99 -18.25
CA VAL A 246 -11.75 -15.73 -17.67
C VAL A 246 -12.20 -14.38 -18.18
N GLN A 247 -13.44 -14.30 -18.67
CA GLN A 247 -14.09 -13.05 -19.03
C GLN A 247 -15.26 -12.82 -18.08
N THR A 248 -15.27 -11.70 -17.37
CA THR A 248 -16.38 -11.36 -16.48
C THR A 248 -17.51 -10.74 -17.30
N LEU A 249 -18.71 -11.30 -17.20
CA LEU A 249 -19.90 -10.85 -17.91
C LEU A 249 -20.65 -9.85 -17.03
N THR A 250 -20.26 -8.58 -17.11
CA THR A 250 -20.89 -7.50 -16.36
C THR A 250 -21.00 -6.24 -17.23
N ASN A 251 -22.06 -5.47 -17.02
CA ASN A 251 -22.18 -4.12 -17.58
C ASN A 251 -21.75 -3.05 -16.56
N ASP A 252 -21.43 -3.47 -15.34
CA ASP A 252 -21.01 -2.59 -14.26
C ASP A 252 -19.50 -2.35 -14.30
N SER A 253 -19.09 -1.11 -14.06
CA SER A 253 -17.72 -0.78 -13.71
C SER A 253 -17.52 -0.97 -12.21
N PHE A 254 -16.67 -1.92 -11.83
CA PHE A 254 -16.29 -2.14 -10.43
C PHE A 254 -15.11 -1.26 -10.03
N GLU A 255 -15.07 -0.84 -8.77
CA GLU A 255 -13.93 -0.12 -8.18
C GLU A 255 -12.73 -1.05 -8.00
N ALA A 256 -13.01 -2.31 -7.63
CA ALA A 256 -12.02 -3.37 -7.52
C ALA A 256 -12.66 -4.71 -7.86
N ILE A 257 -11.87 -5.62 -8.45
CA ILE A 257 -12.28 -6.98 -8.80
C ILE A 257 -11.10 -7.94 -8.68
N TYR A 258 -11.32 -9.06 -7.99
CA TYR A 258 -10.36 -10.14 -7.81
C TYR A 258 -10.93 -11.40 -8.42
N VAL A 259 -10.21 -11.96 -9.38
CA VAL A 259 -10.53 -13.28 -9.93
C VAL A 259 -9.46 -14.26 -9.48
N SER A 260 -9.88 -15.40 -8.94
CA SER A 260 -9.01 -16.48 -8.48
C SER A 260 -9.44 -17.82 -9.06
N LEU A 261 -8.47 -18.73 -9.21
CA LEU A 261 -8.68 -20.13 -9.54
C LEU A 261 -8.41 -20.96 -8.29
N VAL A 262 -9.46 -21.57 -7.74
CA VAL A 262 -9.40 -22.42 -6.55
C VAL A 262 -9.36 -23.87 -6.99
N ILE A 263 -8.37 -24.63 -6.53
CA ILE A 263 -8.19 -26.06 -6.84
C ILE A 263 -8.27 -26.84 -5.51
N PRO A 264 -9.49 -27.23 -5.07
CA PRO A 264 -9.72 -27.74 -3.71
C PRO A 264 -8.90 -28.99 -3.39
N LYS A 265 -8.81 -29.93 -4.34
CA LYS A 265 -8.02 -31.16 -4.22
C LYS A 265 -6.55 -30.93 -3.86
N ARG A 266 -6.01 -29.74 -4.18
CA ARG A 266 -4.62 -29.36 -3.90
C ARG A 266 -4.49 -28.39 -2.74
N ASN A 267 -5.60 -27.94 -2.17
CA ASN A 267 -5.65 -26.90 -1.15
C ASN A 267 -4.95 -25.59 -1.60
N ILE A 268 -5.15 -25.21 -2.88
CA ILE A 268 -4.48 -24.07 -3.53
C ILE A 268 -5.50 -23.06 -4.08
N SER A 269 -5.19 -21.78 -3.95
CA SER A 269 -5.82 -20.68 -4.71
C SER A 269 -4.77 -19.90 -5.51
N ILE A 270 -5.07 -19.60 -6.77
CA ILE A 270 -4.19 -18.87 -7.69
C ILE A 270 -4.87 -17.56 -8.10
N PHE A 271 -4.18 -16.44 -7.89
CA PHE A 271 -4.69 -15.13 -8.32
C PHE A 271 -4.49 -14.92 -9.81
N SER A 272 -5.50 -14.32 -10.43
CA SER A 272 -5.40 -13.92 -11.82
C SER A 272 -4.48 -12.73 -12.02
N ILE A 273 -4.01 -12.62 -13.25
CA ILE A 273 -3.36 -11.47 -13.85
C ILE A 273 -4.43 -10.78 -14.67
N PHE A 274 -4.67 -9.50 -14.37
CA PHE A 274 -5.51 -8.63 -15.20
C PHE A 274 -4.85 -8.43 -16.57
N ASN A 275 -5.63 -8.60 -17.64
CA ASN A 275 -5.18 -8.35 -19.00
C ASN A 275 -5.74 -7.01 -19.51
N GLU A 276 -6.73 -7.03 -20.38
CA GLU A 276 -7.38 -5.84 -20.94
C GLU A 276 -8.90 -6.03 -20.91
N GLY A 277 -9.63 -4.95 -20.64
CA GLY A 277 -11.08 -5.00 -20.42
C GLY A 277 -11.43 -5.93 -19.26
N ASP A 278 -12.43 -6.78 -19.45
CA ASP A 278 -12.96 -7.67 -18.41
C ASP A 278 -12.31 -9.07 -18.44
N THR A 279 -11.01 -9.15 -18.79
CA THR A 279 -10.32 -10.42 -19.02
C THR A 279 -9.16 -10.69 -18.07
N TYR A 280 -9.06 -11.94 -17.63
CA TYR A 280 -8.16 -12.40 -16.56
C TYR A 280 -7.50 -13.71 -16.96
N SER A 281 -6.25 -13.93 -16.55
CA SER A 281 -5.51 -15.18 -16.81
C SER A 281 -4.72 -15.63 -15.59
N PHE A 282 -4.54 -16.94 -15.40
CA PHE A 282 -3.82 -17.48 -14.22
C PHE A 282 -2.35 -17.83 -14.50
N THR A 283 -1.90 -17.65 -15.74
CA THR A 283 -0.56 -17.96 -16.22
C THR A 283 0.05 -16.76 -16.94
N LYS A 284 1.38 -16.64 -16.92
CA LYS A 284 2.08 -15.60 -17.70
C LYS A 284 2.32 -16.08 -19.13
N LYS A 285 2.27 -15.17 -20.10
CA LYS A 285 2.65 -15.45 -21.50
C LYS A 285 4.15 -15.75 -21.72
N LYS A 286 4.98 -15.91 -20.69
CA LYS A 286 6.41 -16.30 -20.81
C LYS A 286 6.60 -17.78 -20.46
N GLU A 287 7.55 -18.44 -21.12
CA GLU A 287 7.87 -19.87 -20.87
C GLU A 287 8.20 -20.12 -19.39
N GLY A 288 7.71 -21.24 -18.84
CA GLY A 288 7.89 -21.66 -17.44
C GLY A 288 6.73 -21.33 -16.48
N TYR A 289 5.98 -20.25 -16.71
CA TYR A 289 4.87 -19.80 -15.83
C TYR A 289 3.48 -20.11 -16.42
N ARG A 290 3.40 -21.19 -17.20
CA ARG A 290 2.19 -21.59 -17.95
C ARG A 290 1.55 -22.89 -17.48
N LEU A 291 2.11 -23.56 -16.48
CA LEU A 291 1.68 -24.89 -16.12
C LEU A 291 0.51 -24.85 -15.14
N LEU A 292 -0.58 -25.52 -15.50
CA LEU A 292 -1.74 -25.79 -14.63
C LEU A 292 -2.16 -27.26 -14.74
N PRO A 293 -2.81 -27.82 -13.72
CA PRO A 293 -3.28 -29.21 -13.76
C PRO A 293 -4.53 -29.34 -14.64
N ILE A 294 -4.32 -29.50 -15.95
CA ILE A 294 -5.40 -29.58 -16.95
C ILE A 294 -6.36 -30.74 -16.64
N ASN A 295 -7.66 -30.48 -16.82
CA ASN A 295 -8.80 -31.35 -16.51
C ASN A 295 -9.06 -31.61 -15.04
N GLU A 296 -8.28 -31.02 -14.12
CA GLU A 296 -8.60 -31.05 -12.70
C GLU A 296 -9.81 -30.15 -12.41
N GLU A 297 -10.66 -30.58 -11.48
CA GLU A 297 -11.83 -29.81 -11.03
C GLU A 297 -11.38 -28.63 -10.20
N ALA A 298 -11.94 -27.46 -10.51
CA ALA A 298 -11.58 -26.19 -9.91
C ALA A 298 -12.77 -25.23 -9.93
N PHE A 299 -12.64 -24.12 -9.22
CA PHE A 299 -13.61 -23.05 -9.21
C PHE A 299 -12.93 -21.77 -9.66
N VAL A 300 -13.55 -21.08 -10.62
CA VAL A 300 -13.23 -19.68 -10.88
C VAL A 300 -14.12 -18.85 -9.97
N VAL A 301 -13.50 -18.04 -9.10
CA VAL A 301 -14.19 -17.19 -8.14
C VAL A 301 -13.83 -15.74 -8.42
N ALA A 302 -14.83 -14.88 -8.57
CA ALA A 302 -14.67 -13.44 -8.65
C ALA A 302 -15.35 -12.76 -7.46
N ILE A 303 -14.64 -11.84 -6.82
CA ILE A 303 -15.19 -10.93 -5.82
C ILE A 303 -14.91 -9.50 -6.28
N ALA A 304 -15.94 -8.68 -6.37
CA ALA A 304 -15.83 -7.29 -6.79
C ALA A 304 -16.52 -6.35 -5.82
N VAL A 305 -16.14 -5.07 -5.85
CA VAL A 305 -16.72 -4.00 -5.03
C VAL A 305 -17.11 -2.82 -5.92
N LYS A 306 -18.29 -2.27 -5.64
CA LYS A 306 -18.80 -1.04 -6.24
C LYS A 306 -19.74 -0.38 -5.23
N ASP A 307 -19.55 0.92 -4.96
CA ASP A 307 -20.41 1.71 -4.06
C ASP A 307 -20.57 1.05 -2.67
N ASP A 308 -19.47 0.54 -2.12
CA ASP A 308 -19.39 -0.23 -0.86
C ASP A 308 -20.23 -1.52 -0.80
N GLN A 309 -20.75 -1.96 -1.95
CA GLN A 309 -21.45 -3.24 -2.10
C GLN A 309 -20.53 -4.30 -2.66
N SER A 310 -20.69 -5.52 -2.17
CA SER A 310 -19.94 -6.69 -2.62
C SER A 310 -20.69 -7.42 -3.73
N TYR A 311 -19.92 -7.88 -4.70
CA TYR A 311 -20.37 -8.62 -5.86
C TYR A 311 -19.58 -9.92 -5.94
N PHE A 312 -20.23 -11.00 -6.35
CA PHE A 312 -19.67 -12.33 -6.34
C PHE A 312 -20.09 -13.12 -7.58
N GLY A 313 -19.13 -13.83 -8.15
CA GLY A 313 -19.34 -14.77 -9.24
C GLY A 313 -18.55 -16.03 -8.95
N MET A 314 -19.16 -17.20 -9.17
CA MET A 314 -18.49 -18.48 -8.99
C MET A 314 -18.92 -19.45 -10.08
N GLN A 315 -17.96 -20.13 -10.68
CA GLN A 315 -18.21 -21.16 -11.67
C GLN A 315 -17.25 -22.34 -11.48
N GLU A 316 -17.82 -23.53 -11.36
CA GLU A 316 -17.08 -24.78 -11.43
C GLU A 316 -16.56 -25.00 -12.86
N VAL A 317 -15.29 -25.39 -12.97
CA VAL A 317 -14.62 -25.66 -14.24
C VAL A 317 -13.76 -26.91 -14.13
N LYS A 318 -13.57 -27.59 -15.26
CA LYS A 318 -12.41 -28.46 -15.45
C LYS A 318 -11.35 -27.64 -16.14
N ILE A 319 -10.19 -27.48 -15.49
CA ILE A 319 -9.15 -26.55 -15.94
C ILE A 319 -8.80 -26.83 -17.41
N PRO A 320 -9.11 -25.90 -18.34
CA PRO A 320 -8.87 -26.15 -19.74
C PRO A 320 -7.43 -25.76 -20.13
N SER A 321 -6.92 -26.34 -21.22
CA SER A 321 -5.64 -25.92 -21.78
C SER A 321 -5.75 -24.57 -22.51
N THR A 322 -6.89 -24.28 -23.11
CA THR A 322 -7.17 -23.03 -23.84
C THR A 322 -8.66 -22.70 -23.78
N GLY A 323 -9.03 -21.50 -24.22
CA GLY A 323 -10.43 -21.06 -24.34
C GLY A 323 -10.80 -19.95 -23.36
N THR A 324 -12.09 -19.65 -23.30
CA THR A 324 -12.66 -18.60 -22.46
C THR A 324 -13.69 -19.18 -21.53
N VAL A 325 -13.57 -18.88 -20.24
CA VAL A 325 -14.60 -19.14 -19.22
C VAL A 325 -15.33 -17.83 -18.96
N SER A 326 -16.65 -17.81 -19.12
CA SER A 326 -17.46 -16.61 -18.91
C SER A 326 -18.09 -16.63 -17.53
N LEU A 327 -17.76 -15.64 -16.70
CA LEU A 327 -18.17 -15.59 -15.30
C LEU A 327 -19.16 -14.46 -15.07
N ASN A 328 -20.40 -14.78 -14.70
CA ASN A 328 -21.37 -13.80 -14.26
C ASN A 328 -21.07 -13.38 -12.81
N ILE A 329 -21.19 -12.09 -12.52
CA ILE A 329 -20.97 -11.53 -11.20
C ILE A 329 -22.22 -10.77 -10.78
N GLU A 330 -22.75 -11.10 -9.60
CA GLU A 330 -23.98 -10.52 -9.07
C GLU A 330 -23.75 -9.94 -7.69
N MET A 331 -24.54 -8.95 -7.29
CA MET A 331 -24.49 -8.42 -5.93
C MET A 331 -24.82 -9.54 -4.92
N ARG A 332 -24.00 -9.66 -3.88
CA ARG A 332 -24.18 -10.61 -2.78
C ARG A 332 -23.75 -9.95 -1.48
N ASP A 333 -24.46 -10.24 -0.39
CA ASP A 333 -24.03 -9.81 0.94
C ASP A 333 -22.77 -10.57 1.39
N LYS A 334 -22.01 -9.98 2.31
CA LYS A 334 -20.71 -10.51 2.73
C LYS A 334 -20.80 -11.89 3.41
N GLU A 335 -21.90 -12.18 4.11
CA GLU A 335 -22.11 -13.44 4.81
C GLU A 335 -22.33 -14.57 3.78
N SER A 336 -23.18 -14.35 2.79
CA SER A 336 -23.41 -15.31 1.70
C SER A 336 -22.16 -15.60 0.88
N ILE A 337 -21.31 -14.58 0.64
CA ILE A 337 -20.01 -14.76 -0.01
C ILE A 337 -19.11 -15.63 0.86
N ALA A 338 -19.05 -15.36 2.16
CA ALA A 338 -18.20 -16.12 3.07
C ALA A 338 -18.61 -17.59 3.17
N GLU A 339 -19.92 -17.87 3.23
CA GLU A 339 -20.47 -19.23 3.20
C GLU A 339 -20.13 -19.96 1.90
N ALA A 340 -20.35 -19.31 0.75
CA ALA A 340 -20.06 -19.89 -0.55
C ALA A 340 -18.57 -20.25 -0.71
N ILE A 341 -17.68 -19.39 -0.21
CA ILE A 341 -16.25 -19.65 -0.24
C ILE A 341 -15.90 -20.76 0.76
N ALA A 342 -16.47 -20.77 1.97
CA ALA A 342 -16.20 -21.81 2.97
C ALA A 342 -16.58 -23.22 2.51
N ASP A 343 -17.62 -23.36 1.71
CA ASP A 343 -18.03 -24.63 1.11
C ASP A 343 -17.04 -25.17 0.08
N LEU A 344 -16.20 -24.31 -0.53
CA LEU A 344 -15.14 -24.76 -1.43
C LEU A 344 -14.08 -25.60 -0.71
N SER A 345 -13.81 -25.29 0.56
CA SER A 345 -12.83 -26.01 1.38
C SER A 345 -13.29 -27.39 1.86
N LYS A 346 -14.59 -27.70 1.72
CA LYS A 346 -15.19 -28.97 2.13
C LYS A 346 -15.19 -30.03 1.02
N ASN A 347 -14.94 -29.63 -0.22
CA ASN A 347 -14.86 -30.50 -1.41
C ASN A 347 -13.39 -30.85 -1.70
#